data_AF-A0A7C2SMU8-F1
#
_entry.id   AF-A0A7C2SMU8-F1
#
_cell.length_a   1.000
_cell.length_b   1.000
_cell.length_c   1.000
_cell.angle_alpha   90.00
_cell.angle_beta   90.00
_cell.angle_gamma   90.00
#
_symmetry.space_group_name_H-M   'P 1'
#
loop_
_entity.id
_entity.type
_entity.pdbx_description
1 polymer ?
#
loop_
_entity_poly.entity_id
_entity_poly.type
_entity_poly.pdbx_seq_one_letter_code
_entity_poly.pdbx_strand_id
1 'polypeptide(L)'
;MNVKVLTIIKITVLTYLLTISMPVINVFAIGDNYDETGFRSNRTYIEYSTQEYVNPFSGNLILSHTDVFLPGNGGLDLKIQRTYNSKIFLDPDTSEISGIRNGSMGIGWTFHFGRIVHEPFSVNGPLLYLEMPDGSFHNLYNNNHSNINSHINSNFITEDFWKANYDEAKKEFTMTLTDGTVYTFGQYVTDLISVHHYYATSIKDTNGNEIRIEYYDC
;
A
#
# COMPACT_ATOMS: atom_id res chain seq x y z
N MET A 1 36.73 -42.26 -78.14
CA MET A 1 35.37 -41.69 -78.12
C MET A 1 35.02 -41.44 -76.66
N ASN A 2 35.27 -40.23 -76.17
CA ASN A 2 35.17 -39.88 -74.74
C ASN A 2 33.80 -39.28 -74.44
N VAL A 3 33.01 -39.97 -73.62
CA VAL A 3 31.73 -39.48 -73.12
C VAL A 3 31.99 -38.58 -71.91
N LYS A 4 31.62 -37.30 -71.99
CA LYS A 4 31.57 -36.39 -70.83
C LYS A 4 30.25 -36.63 -70.09
N VAL A 5 30.32 -37.08 -68.83
CA VAL A 5 29.18 -37.17 -67.92
C VAL A 5 28.99 -35.82 -67.25
N LEU A 6 27.79 -35.23 -67.38
CA LEU A 6 27.40 -33.97 -66.77
C LEU A 6 26.61 -34.27 -65.48
N THR A 7 27.19 -33.98 -64.32
CA THR A 7 26.51 -34.12 -63.02
C THR A 7 25.82 -32.81 -62.67
N ILE A 8 24.50 -32.79 -62.68
CA ILE A 8 23.69 -31.64 -62.24
C ILE A 8 23.50 -31.74 -60.72
N ILE A 9 24.12 -30.82 -59.98
CA ILE A 9 23.90 -30.67 -58.53
C ILE A 9 22.64 -29.80 -58.35
N LYS A 10 21.56 -30.40 -57.81
CA LYS A 10 20.39 -29.65 -57.35
C LYS A 10 20.77 -28.87 -56.10
N ILE A 11 20.87 -27.54 -56.22
CA ILE A 11 20.97 -26.65 -55.06
C ILE A 11 19.54 -26.41 -54.57
N THR A 12 19.16 -27.09 -53.50
CA THR A 12 17.93 -26.80 -52.77
C THR A 12 18.20 -25.59 -51.87
N VAL A 13 17.67 -24.43 -52.25
CA VAL A 13 17.72 -23.23 -51.40
C VAL A 13 16.68 -23.40 -50.28
N LEU A 14 17.17 -23.63 -49.06
CA LEU A 14 16.35 -23.71 -47.86
C LEU A 14 16.15 -22.29 -47.33
N THR A 15 15.00 -21.68 -47.64
CA THR A 15 14.59 -20.39 -47.08
C THR A 15 14.20 -20.57 -45.62
N TYR A 16 15.09 -20.22 -44.69
CA TYR A 16 14.74 -20.04 -43.28
C TYR A 16 13.95 -18.74 -43.13
N LEU A 17 12.64 -18.84 -42.90
CA LEU A 17 11.84 -17.72 -42.42
C LEU A 17 12.18 -17.52 -40.93
N LEU A 18 13.05 -16.55 -40.64
CA LEU A 18 13.37 -16.17 -39.26
C LEU A 18 12.16 -15.39 -38.70
N THR A 19 11.23 -16.09 -38.05
CA THR A 19 10.20 -15.42 -37.25
C THR A 19 10.86 -14.86 -36.00
N ILE A 20 11.20 -13.57 -36.04
CA ILE A 20 11.56 -12.82 -34.84
C ILE A 20 10.26 -12.72 -34.02
N SER A 21 10.09 -13.64 -33.08
CA SER A 21 9.13 -13.47 -31.99
C SER A 21 9.62 -12.28 -31.17
N MET A 22 9.13 -11.08 -31.50
CA MET A 22 9.29 -9.95 -30.60
C MET A 22 8.56 -10.33 -29.32
N PRO A 23 9.23 -10.35 -28.14
CA PRO A 23 8.47 -10.41 -26.91
C PRO A 23 7.56 -9.19 -26.92
N VAL A 24 6.25 -9.42 -26.80
CA VAL A 24 5.32 -8.34 -26.48
C VAL A 24 5.76 -7.84 -25.12
N ILE A 25 6.51 -6.75 -25.09
CA ILE A 25 6.71 -6.00 -23.87
C ILE A 25 5.34 -5.40 -23.61
N ASN A 26 4.62 -5.97 -22.65
CA ASN A 26 3.46 -5.33 -22.06
C ASN A 26 3.96 -4.01 -21.44
N VAL A 27 3.84 -2.92 -22.19
CA VAL A 27 3.99 -1.56 -21.63
C VAL A 27 2.67 -1.22 -20.95
N PHE A 28 2.35 -1.93 -19.88
CA PHE A 28 1.38 -1.47 -18.88
C PHE A 28 2.20 -0.85 -17.74
N ALA A 29 2.63 0.39 -17.96
CA ALA A 29 3.20 1.25 -16.92
C ALA A 29 2.57 2.66 -16.97
N ILE A 30 1.37 2.77 -17.56
CA ILE A 30 0.56 3.99 -17.61
C ILE A 30 -0.78 3.63 -16.97
N GLY A 31 -0.81 3.48 -15.64
CA GLY A 31 -2.04 3.11 -14.93
C GLY A 31 -1.94 3.21 -13.41
N ASP A 32 -0.97 2.52 -12.81
CA ASP A 32 -0.98 2.27 -11.36
C ASP A 32 -0.76 3.52 -10.49
N ASN A 33 -0.08 4.56 -11.02
CA ASN A 33 0.16 5.80 -10.27
C ASN A 33 -1.02 6.78 -10.28
N TYR A 34 -2.07 6.52 -11.07
CA TYR A 34 -3.23 7.42 -11.17
C TYR A 34 -4.40 6.97 -10.29
N ASP A 35 -4.36 5.75 -9.75
CA ASP A 35 -5.43 5.19 -8.92
C ASP A 35 -5.09 5.21 -7.42
N GLU A 36 -4.81 6.40 -6.91
CA GLU A 36 -4.38 6.58 -5.53
C GLU A 36 -5.56 6.60 -4.54
N THR A 37 -5.44 5.75 -3.51
CA THR A 37 -6.32 5.73 -2.34
C THR A 37 -5.83 6.63 -1.21
N GLY A 38 -6.77 7.02 -0.34
CA GLY A 38 -6.51 7.73 0.92
C GLY A 38 -5.97 9.15 0.76
N PHE A 39 -5.71 9.78 1.90
CA PHE A 39 -4.96 11.02 1.93
C PHE A 39 -3.47 10.75 1.75
N ARG A 40 -2.82 11.51 0.89
CA ARG A 40 -1.37 11.52 0.70
C ARG A 40 -0.83 12.92 0.93
N SER A 41 0.26 13.03 1.68
CA SER A 41 0.88 14.31 2.02
C SER A 41 1.39 15.09 0.81
N ASN A 42 1.73 14.38 -0.27
CA ASN A 42 2.25 14.93 -1.51
C ASN A 42 1.15 15.17 -2.58
N ARG A 43 -0.13 15.23 -2.18
CA ARG A 43 -1.27 15.48 -3.06
C ARG A 43 -2.09 16.68 -2.60
N THR A 44 -2.86 17.23 -3.52
CA THR A 44 -3.79 18.33 -3.26
C THR A 44 -5.22 17.80 -3.30
N TYR A 45 -6.06 18.33 -2.42
CA TYR A 45 -7.47 17.96 -2.31
C TYR A 45 -8.34 19.21 -2.42
N ILE A 46 -9.48 19.06 -3.08
CA ILE A 46 -10.55 20.05 -3.11
C ILE A 46 -11.53 19.68 -2.00
N GLU A 47 -11.76 20.62 -1.09
CA GLU A 47 -12.71 20.47 0.01
C GLU A 47 -14.05 21.09 -0.36
N TYR A 48 -15.12 20.29 -0.36
CA TYR A 48 -16.48 20.78 -0.57
C TYR A 48 -17.24 20.97 0.74
N SER A 49 -16.88 20.20 1.77
CA SER A 49 -17.35 20.36 3.15
C SER A 49 -16.22 19.99 4.12
N THR A 50 -16.42 20.20 5.42
CA THR A 50 -15.42 19.85 6.44
C THR A 50 -15.07 18.37 6.52
N GLN A 51 -15.89 17.52 5.88
CA GLN A 51 -15.78 16.06 5.93
C GLN A 51 -15.62 15.45 4.53
N GLU A 52 -15.55 16.25 3.47
CA GLU A 52 -15.56 15.79 2.08
C GLU A 52 -14.38 16.35 1.29
N TYR A 53 -13.57 15.44 0.75
CA TYR A 53 -12.32 15.74 0.06
C TYR A 53 -12.26 15.01 -1.27
N VAL A 54 -11.95 15.74 -2.34
CA VAL A 54 -11.80 15.19 -3.69
C VAL A 54 -10.37 15.41 -4.17
N ASN A 55 -9.68 14.32 -4.53
CA ASN A 55 -8.40 14.42 -5.22
C ASN A 55 -8.66 14.65 -6.73
N PRO A 56 -8.35 15.84 -7.29
CA PRO A 56 -8.63 16.14 -8.70
C PRO A 56 -7.74 15.36 -9.68
N PHE A 57 -6.62 14.79 -9.21
CA PHE A 57 -5.71 14.00 -10.03
C PHE A 57 -6.18 12.54 -10.16
N SER A 58 -6.50 11.88 -9.04
CA SER A 58 -6.93 10.47 -9.06
C SER A 58 -8.45 10.29 -9.19
N GLY A 59 -9.23 11.34 -8.95
CA GLY A 59 -10.69 11.27 -8.87
C GLY A 59 -11.20 10.57 -7.61
N ASN A 60 -10.36 10.40 -6.60
CA ASN A 60 -10.75 9.78 -5.33
C ASN A 60 -11.62 10.74 -4.50
N LEU A 61 -12.77 10.25 -4.03
CA LEU A 61 -13.60 10.90 -3.01
C LEU A 61 -13.32 10.26 -1.66
N ILE A 62 -13.01 11.11 -0.68
CA ILE A 62 -12.74 10.73 0.71
C ILE A 62 -13.75 11.43 1.60
N LEU A 63 -14.43 10.65 2.44
CA LEU A 63 -15.27 11.20 3.51
C LEU A 63 -14.63 10.85 4.85
N SER A 64 -14.36 11.83 5.71
CA SER A 64 -13.77 11.58 7.03
C SER A 64 -14.66 12.18 8.13
N HIS A 65 -15.21 11.31 8.98
CA HIS A 65 -16.13 11.68 10.04
C HIS A 65 -15.55 11.34 11.40
N THR A 66 -15.36 12.35 12.26
CA THR A 66 -15.06 12.14 13.68
C THR A 66 -16.35 11.90 14.44
N ASP A 67 -16.54 10.68 14.96
CA ASP A 67 -17.70 10.33 15.77
C ASP A 67 -17.48 10.68 17.25
N VAL A 68 -16.24 10.54 17.74
CA VAL A 68 -15.86 10.90 19.13
C VAL A 68 -14.55 11.66 19.15
N PHE A 69 -14.52 12.75 19.92
CA PHE A 69 -13.33 13.54 20.20
C PHE A 69 -13.15 13.68 21.72
N LEU A 70 -12.09 13.09 22.26
CA LEU A 70 -11.71 13.25 23.67
C LEU A 70 -10.36 13.96 23.74
N PRO A 71 -10.31 15.21 24.25
CA PRO A 71 -9.06 15.91 24.46
C PRO A 71 -8.14 15.14 25.40
N GLY A 72 -6.88 15.00 25.02
CA GLY A 72 -5.86 14.35 25.82
C GLY A 72 -4.89 15.32 26.46
N ASN A 73 -4.11 14.82 27.41
CA ASN A 73 -3.00 15.59 27.95
C ASN A 73 -1.91 15.78 26.88
N GLY A 74 -1.30 16.97 26.85
CA GLY A 74 -0.20 17.27 25.91
C GLY A 74 -0.58 17.28 24.42
N GLY A 75 -1.86 17.26 24.08
CA GLY A 75 -2.35 17.21 22.70
C GLY A 75 -2.49 15.80 22.11
N LEU A 76 -2.29 14.75 22.92
CA LEU A 76 -2.56 13.36 22.51
C LEU A 76 -4.07 13.08 22.57
N ASP A 77 -4.83 13.69 21.66
CA ASP A 77 -6.28 13.57 21.61
C ASP A 77 -6.72 12.20 21.05
N LEU A 78 -7.74 11.61 21.65
CA LEU A 78 -8.39 10.43 21.07
C LEU A 78 -9.46 10.88 20.07
N LYS A 79 -9.25 10.51 18.80
CA LYS A 79 -10.22 10.69 17.71
C LYS A 79 -10.69 9.34 17.23
N ILE A 80 -11.99 9.07 17.41
CA ILE A 80 -12.63 7.90 16.83
C ILE A 80 -13.28 8.35 15.53
N GLN A 81 -12.84 7.76 14.41
CA GLN A 81 -13.20 8.22 13.09
C GLN A 81 -13.60 7.08 12.18
N ARG A 82 -14.49 7.41 11.25
CA ARG A 82 -14.85 6.57 10.10
C ARG A 82 -14.43 7.27 8.84
N THR A 83 -13.82 6.52 7.94
CA THR A 83 -13.36 7.07 6.68
C THR A 83 -13.90 6.25 5.52
N TYR A 84 -14.43 6.93 4.51
CA TYR A 84 -14.82 6.35 3.24
C TYR A 84 -13.78 6.66 2.18
N ASN A 85 -13.50 5.71 1.30
CA ASN A 85 -12.71 5.92 0.08
C ASN A 85 -13.46 5.39 -1.14
N SER A 86 -13.58 6.19 -2.20
CA SER A 86 -14.30 5.77 -3.40
C SER A 86 -13.49 4.85 -4.32
N LYS A 87 -12.16 4.78 -4.14
CA LYS A 87 -11.29 3.84 -4.86
C LYS A 87 -11.37 2.44 -4.25
N ILE A 88 -12.49 1.77 -4.48
CA ILE A 88 -12.83 0.46 -3.89
C ILE A 88 -12.40 -0.75 -4.73
N PHE A 89 -12.11 -0.54 -6.01
CA PHE A 89 -11.77 -1.60 -6.94
C PHE A 89 -10.25 -1.88 -6.91
N LEU A 90 -9.89 -3.17 -7.01
CA LEU A 90 -8.50 -3.60 -7.24
C LEU A 90 -8.12 -3.45 -8.71
N ASP A 91 -9.09 -3.73 -9.58
CA ASP A 91 -8.96 -3.58 -11.02
C ASP A 91 -10.29 -2.99 -11.53
N PRO A 92 -10.27 -1.78 -12.12
CA PRO A 92 -11.47 -1.13 -12.63
C PRO A 92 -12.11 -1.90 -13.80
N ASP A 93 -11.35 -2.73 -14.53
CA ASP A 93 -11.85 -3.49 -15.67
C ASP A 93 -12.60 -4.76 -15.26
N THR A 94 -12.23 -5.36 -14.11
CA THR A 94 -12.86 -6.59 -13.60
C THR A 94 -13.99 -6.30 -12.60
N SER A 95 -14.14 -5.05 -12.16
CA SER A 95 -15.04 -4.66 -11.06
C SER A 95 -14.79 -5.44 -9.76
N GLU A 96 -13.59 -5.99 -9.60
CA GLU A 96 -13.21 -6.72 -8.39
C GLU A 96 -13.01 -5.72 -7.25
N ILE A 97 -13.86 -5.84 -6.22
CA ILE A 97 -13.76 -5.02 -5.01
C ILE A 97 -12.65 -5.60 -4.13
N SER A 98 -11.74 -4.74 -3.67
CA SER A 98 -10.71 -5.16 -2.72
C SER A 98 -11.34 -5.67 -1.43
N GLY A 99 -11.01 -6.89 -1.02
CA GLY A 99 -11.43 -7.44 0.28
C GLY A 99 -11.01 -6.57 1.47
N ILE A 100 -9.88 -5.86 1.33
CA ILE A 100 -9.34 -4.92 2.34
C ILE A 100 -10.19 -3.64 2.44
N ARG A 101 -10.87 -3.30 1.34
CA ARG A 101 -11.79 -2.17 1.21
C ARG A 101 -13.24 -2.55 1.46
N ASN A 102 -13.50 -3.83 1.76
CA ASN A 102 -14.73 -4.26 2.40
C ASN A 102 -14.51 -4.18 3.92
N GLY A 103 -14.42 -2.96 4.45
CA GLY A 103 -14.19 -2.76 5.88
C GLY A 103 -15.37 -3.22 6.72
N SER A 104 -15.17 -3.29 8.03
CA SER A 104 -16.17 -3.74 9.01
C SER A 104 -17.48 -2.94 9.00
N MET A 105 -17.49 -1.79 8.33
CA MET A 105 -18.62 -0.86 8.24
C MET A 105 -19.32 -0.83 6.88
N GLY A 106 -18.91 -1.70 5.96
CA GLY A 106 -19.43 -1.78 4.60
C GLY A 106 -18.40 -1.35 3.55
N ILE A 107 -18.79 -1.49 2.29
CA ILE A 107 -17.91 -1.27 1.14
C ILE A 107 -17.39 0.17 1.12
N GLY A 108 -16.07 0.31 1.03
CA GLY A 108 -15.34 1.59 1.01
C GLY A 108 -15.22 2.28 2.36
N TRP A 109 -15.93 1.83 3.40
CA TRP A 109 -15.87 2.40 4.75
C TRP A 109 -14.90 1.62 5.63
N THR A 110 -14.04 2.34 6.34
CA THR A 110 -13.10 1.77 7.31
C THR A 110 -13.25 2.42 8.68
N PHE A 111 -12.88 1.64 9.70
CA PHE A 111 -12.79 2.04 11.10
C PHE A 111 -11.62 1.30 11.74
N HIS A 112 -10.59 2.02 12.15
CA HIS A 112 -9.42 1.50 12.86
C HIS A 112 -8.65 2.63 13.54
N PHE A 113 -7.79 2.28 14.50
CA PHE A 113 -6.89 3.22 15.18
C PHE A 113 -5.51 3.37 14.50
N GLY A 114 -5.39 2.75 13.33
CA GLY A 114 -4.17 2.67 12.53
C GLY A 114 -3.90 1.20 12.23
N ARG A 115 -3.54 0.89 10.98
CA ARG A 115 -3.15 -0.47 10.60
C ARG A 115 -2.04 -0.46 9.56
N ILE A 116 -1.11 -1.38 9.71
CA ILE A 116 -0.20 -1.76 8.63
C ILE A 116 -0.78 -2.97 7.94
N VAL A 117 -0.81 -2.94 6.61
CA VAL A 117 -1.32 -4.01 5.77
C VAL A 117 -0.17 -4.54 4.92
N HIS A 118 0.01 -5.86 4.95
CA HIS A 118 0.95 -6.58 4.10
C HIS A 118 0.16 -7.50 3.18
N GLU A 119 0.21 -7.20 1.88
CA GLU A 119 -0.42 -7.95 0.80
C GLU A 119 0.64 -8.75 0.02
N PRO A 120 0.99 -9.98 0.45
CA PRO A 120 2.10 -10.73 -0.14
C PRO A 120 1.89 -11.10 -1.61
N PHE A 121 0.65 -11.05 -2.09
CA PHE A 121 0.27 -11.39 -3.47
C PHE A 121 -0.19 -10.18 -4.29
N SER A 122 0.03 -8.96 -3.81
CA SER A 122 -0.36 -7.75 -4.56
C SER A 122 0.45 -7.67 -5.86
N VAL A 123 -0.25 -7.67 -6.99
CA VAL A 123 0.36 -7.62 -8.33
C VAL A 123 0.51 -6.19 -8.84
N ASN A 124 -0.47 -5.34 -8.51
CA ASN A 124 -0.61 -3.96 -9.00
C ASN A 124 -0.64 -2.92 -7.86
N GLY A 125 -0.54 -3.36 -6.60
CA GLY A 125 -0.63 -2.51 -5.41
C GLY A 125 0.64 -2.53 -4.55
N PRO A 126 0.72 -1.63 -3.54
CA PRO A 126 1.83 -1.65 -2.60
C PRO A 126 1.79 -2.92 -1.75
N LEU A 127 2.92 -3.64 -1.69
CA LEU A 127 3.04 -4.84 -0.87
C LEU A 127 2.87 -4.56 0.62
N LEU A 128 3.36 -3.41 1.11
CA LEU A 128 3.32 -3.02 2.51
C LEU A 128 2.96 -1.54 2.63
N TYR A 129 1.92 -1.21 3.38
CA TYR A 129 1.45 0.16 3.56
C TYR A 129 0.80 0.38 4.93
N LEU A 130 0.71 1.64 5.33
CA LEU A 130 0.07 2.12 6.55
C LEU A 130 -1.20 2.88 6.16
N GLU A 131 -2.29 2.55 6.84
CA GLU A 131 -3.52 3.34 6.85
C GLU A 131 -3.74 3.91 8.24
N MET A 132 -3.93 5.22 8.30
CA MET A 132 -4.23 5.97 9.52
C MET A 132 -5.74 6.15 9.69
N PRO A 133 -6.24 6.44 10.92
CA PRO A 133 -7.67 6.57 11.19
C PRO A 133 -8.39 7.64 10.35
N ASP A 134 -7.66 8.68 9.97
CA ASP A 134 -8.15 9.77 9.10
C ASP A 134 -8.28 9.35 7.63
N GLY A 135 -7.88 8.11 7.29
CA GLY A 135 -7.82 7.59 5.94
C GLY A 135 -6.56 7.98 5.18
N SER A 136 -5.56 8.58 5.83
CA SER A 136 -4.26 8.78 5.18
C SER A 136 -3.55 7.46 4.94
N PHE A 137 -2.89 7.41 3.79
CA PHE A 137 -2.30 6.22 3.21
C PHE A 137 -0.83 6.49 2.90
N HIS A 138 0.02 5.61 3.41
CA HIS A 138 1.48 5.77 3.33
C HIS A 138 2.12 4.47 2.90
N ASN A 139 2.94 4.50 1.86
CA ASN A 139 3.67 3.31 1.43
C ASN A 139 4.82 3.05 2.41
N LEU A 140 5.08 1.79 2.77
CA LEU A 140 6.28 1.43 3.53
C LEU A 140 7.36 0.92 2.57
N TYR A 141 8.42 1.70 2.40
CA TYR A 141 9.56 1.34 1.60
C TYR A 141 10.64 0.68 2.46
N ASN A 142 11.25 -0.38 1.95
CA ASN A 142 12.36 -1.04 2.63
C ASN A 142 13.55 -0.08 2.75
N ASN A 143 14.04 0.11 3.97
CA ASN A 143 15.15 1.01 4.30
C ASN A 143 16.46 0.24 4.61
N ASN A 144 16.49 -1.08 4.38
CA ASN A 144 17.69 -1.90 4.51
C ASN A 144 18.60 -1.73 3.28
N HIS A 145 19.31 -0.61 3.17
CA HIS A 145 20.29 -0.41 2.09
C HIS A 145 21.72 -0.59 2.58
N SER A 146 22.43 -1.60 2.05
CA SER A 146 23.80 -1.97 2.45
C SER A 146 24.88 -0.94 2.10
N ASN A 147 24.60 -0.01 1.16
CA ASN A 147 25.57 0.98 0.67
C ASN A 147 25.33 2.41 1.17
N ILE A 148 24.33 2.63 2.02
CA ILE A 148 24.17 3.93 2.69
C ILE A 148 24.80 3.72 4.07
N ASN A 149 25.67 4.64 4.50
CA ASN A 149 26.10 4.76 5.90
C ASN A 149 24.88 5.16 6.74
N SER A 150 23.91 4.24 6.83
CA SER A 150 22.59 4.44 7.36
C SER A 150 22.71 4.48 8.87
N HIS A 151 22.90 5.68 9.39
CA HIS A 151 22.64 5.97 10.80
C HIS A 151 21.13 5.95 11.10
N ILE A 152 20.30 5.53 10.13
CA ILE A 152 18.86 5.38 10.27
C ILE A 152 18.59 3.91 10.60
N ASN A 153 18.50 3.61 11.90
CA ASN A 153 18.11 2.30 12.40
C ASN A 153 16.59 2.09 12.21
N SER A 154 16.15 1.88 10.97
CA SER A 154 14.79 1.45 10.66
C SER A 154 14.74 0.42 9.54
N ASN A 155 13.81 -0.55 9.63
CA ASN A 155 13.58 -1.52 8.57
C ASN A 155 12.81 -0.90 7.39
N PHE A 156 11.92 0.03 7.68
CA PHE A 156 11.06 0.68 6.69
C PHE A 156 11.00 2.20 6.90
N ILE A 157 10.60 2.91 5.85
CA ILE A 157 10.36 4.35 5.86
C ILE A 157 9.19 4.71 4.94
N THR A 158 8.38 5.71 5.31
CA THR A 158 7.30 6.26 4.47
C THR A 158 7.74 7.47 3.65
N GLU A 159 6.92 7.92 2.71
CA GLU A 159 7.11 9.20 1.99
C GLU A 159 7.16 10.43 2.92
N ASP A 160 6.58 10.31 4.12
CA ASP A 160 6.60 11.34 5.17
C ASP A 160 7.75 11.19 6.16
N PHE A 161 8.73 10.36 5.82
CA PHE A 161 9.91 10.06 6.64
C PHE A 161 9.57 9.44 8.01
N TRP A 162 8.39 8.84 8.15
CA TRP A 162 8.06 8.04 9.33
C TRP A 162 8.81 6.72 9.27
N LYS A 163 9.33 6.28 10.40
CA LYS A 163 10.26 5.15 10.47
C LYS A 163 9.58 3.97 11.11
N ALA A 164 9.61 2.81 10.45
CA ALA A 164 9.06 1.58 10.99
C ALA A 164 10.16 0.54 11.25
N ASN A 165 10.04 -0.16 12.37
CA ASN A 165 10.81 -1.36 12.70
C ASN A 165 9.87 -2.54 12.90
N TYR A 166 10.29 -3.71 12.43
CA TYR A 166 9.53 -4.95 12.57
C TYR A 166 10.26 -5.92 13.51
N ASP A 167 9.57 -6.35 14.56
CA ASP A 167 10.02 -7.40 15.47
C ASP A 167 9.39 -8.73 15.01
N GLU A 168 10.18 -9.57 14.33
CA GLU A 168 9.72 -10.85 13.79
C GLU A 168 9.26 -11.83 14.89
N ALA A 169 9.89 -11.80 16.07
CA ALA A 169 9.55 -12.69 17.17
C ALA A 169 8.18 -12.38 17.77
N LYS A 170 7.80 -11.10 17.80
CA LYS A 170 6.50 -10.64 18.29
C LYS A 170 5.46 -10.45 17.20
N LYS A 171 5.87 -10.45 15.92
CA LYS A 171 5.05 -10.01 14.78
C LYS A 171 4.47 -8.61 15.02
N GLU A 172 5.32 -7.68 15.43
CA GLU A 172 4.92 -6.34 15.84
C GLU A 172 5.67 -5.30 15.02
N PHE A 173 4.96 -4.24 14.61
CA PHE A 173 5.59 -3.04 14.08
C PHE A 173 5.64 -1.94 15.14
N THR A 174 6.77 -1.25 15.22
CA THR A 174 6.89 0.03 15.91
C THR A 174 7.15 1.12 14.88
N MET A 175 6.25 2.09 14.78
CA MET A 175 6.37 3.24 13.89
C MET A 175 6.64 4.51 14.72
N THR A 176 7.59 5.32 14.27
CA THR A 176 7.89 6.62 14.84
C THR A 176 7.61 7.71 13.80
N LEU A 177 6.66 8.58 14.12
CA LEU A 177 6.30 9.75 13.32
C LEU A 177 7.36 10.85 13.51
N THR A 178 7.35 11.85 12.63
CA THR A 178 8.32 12.97 12.65
C THR A 178 8.17 13.90 13.86
N ASP A 179 7.00 13.91 14.50
CA ASP A 179 6.73 14.64 15.74
C ASP A 179 7.20 13.89 17.00
N GLY A 180 7.70 12.66 16.84
CA GLY A 180 8.13 11.78 17.93
C GLY A 180 7.03 10.90 18.52
N THR A 181 5.79 10.98 18.01
CA THR A 181 4.72 10.05 18.37
C THR A 181 5.09 8.64 17.92
N VAL A 182 4.86 7.66 18.80
CA VAL A 182 5.17 6.26 18.55
C VAL A 182 3.88 5.45 18.51
N TYR A 183 3.67 4.74 17.40
CA TYR A 183 2.61 3.74 17.26
C TYR A 183 3.21 2.35 17.41
N THR A 184 2.56 1.51 18.20
CA THR A 184 2.84 0.08 18.27
C THR A 184 1.68 -0.68 17.65
N PHE A 185 1.97 -1.51 16.65
CA PHE A 185 1.00 -2.36 15.96
C PHE A 185 1.20 -3.81 16.39
N GLY A 186 0.63 -4.16 17.55
CA GLY A 186 0.83 -5.47 18.19
C GLY A 186 -0.28 -6.50 17.91
N GLN A 187 -1.41 -6.09 17.32
CA GLN A 187 -2.50 -7.02 17.01
C GLN A 187 -2.36 -7.52 15.57
N TYR A 188 -1.93 -8.77 15.41
CA TYR A 188 -1.76 -9.43 14.11
C TYR A 188 -2.97 -10.28 13.73
N VAL A 189 -3.54 -10.03 12.56
CA VAL A 189 -4.65 -10.80 11.98
C VAL A 189 -4.30 -11.18 10.54
N THR A 190 -4.66 -12.39 10.14
CA THR A 190 -4.59 -12.80 8.72
C THR A 190 -5.99 -13.05 8.21
N ASP A 191 -6.34 -12.46 7.08
CA ASP A 191 -7.66 -12.63 6.47
C ASP A 191 -7.75 -13.94 5.65
N LEU A 192 -8.92 -14.17 5.05
CA LEU A 192 -9.20 -15.39 4.29
C LEU A 192 -8.42 -15.50 2.97
N ILE A 193 -7.82 -14.40 2.49
CA ILE A 193 -7.03 -14.33 1.26
C ILE A 193 -5.54 -14.12 1.55
N SER A 194 -5.11 -14.40 2.80
CA SER A 194 -3.71 -14.33 3.27
C SER A 194 -3.11 -12.92 3.28
N VAL A 195 -3.93 -11.88 3.37
CA VAL A 195 -3.48 -10.53 3.68
C VAL A 195 -3.26 -10.44 5.19
N HIS A 196 -2.15 -9.82 5.58
CA HIS A 196 -1.80 -9.65 6.98
C HIS A 196 -2.07 -8.22 7.42
N HIS A 197 -2.79 -8.08 8.53
CA HIS A 197 -3.12 -6.81 9.15
C HIS A 197 -2.46 -6.72 10.53
N TYR A 198 -1.77 -5.61 10.78
CA TYR A 198 -1.17 -5.27 12.06
C TYR A 198 -1.88 -4.03 12.58
N TYR A 199 -2.79 -4.19 13.54
CA TYR A 199 -3.56 -3.09 14.11
C TYR A 199 -2.85 -2.43 15.29
N ALA A 200 -2.99 -1.10 15.40
CA ALA A 200 -2.41 -0.31 16.47
C ALA A 200 -2.98 -0.71 17.82
N THR A 201 -2.12 -1.08 18.76
CA THR A 201 -2.45 -1.44 20.15
C THR A 201 -1.99 -0.38 21.17
N SER A 202 -1.03 0.47 20.79
CA SER A 202 -0.60 1.60 21.60
C SER A 202 -0.20 2.80 20.74
N ILE A 203 -0.50 4.00 21.22
CA ILE A 203 -0.07 5.28 20.67
C ILE A 203 0.49 6.11 21.82
N LYS A 204 1.76 6.51 21.73
CA LYS A 204 2.47 7.20 22.80
C LYS A 204 3.14 8.48 22.31
N ASP A 205 2.95 9.57 23.04
CA ASP A 205 3.61 10.84 22.74
C ASP A 205 5.02 10.93 23.39
N THR A 206 5.73 12.02 23.11
CA THR A 206 7.06 12.28 23.68
C THR A 206 7.04 12.58 25.19
N ASN A 207 5.89 12.93 25.75
CA ASN A 207 5.71 13.26 27.17
C ASN A 207 5.34 12.03 28.01
N GLY A 208 5.12 10.88 27.38
CA GLY A 208 4.77 9.63 28.03
C GLY A 208 3.27 9.40 28.20
N ASN A 209 2.41 10.25 27.64
CA ASN A 209 0.97 9.99 27.55
C ASN A 209 0.74 8.83 26.58
N GLU A 210 -0.22 7.95 26.87
CA GLU A 210 -0.44 6.73 26.11
C GLU A 210 -1.95 6.47 25.91
N ILE A 211 -2.33 6.15 24.67
CA ILE A 211 -3.62 5.55 24.33
C ILE A 211 -3.37 4.06 24.11
N ARG A 212 -4.11 3.20 24.84
CA ARG A 212 -4.08 1.74 24.64
C ARG A 212 -5.36 1.27 23.99
N ILE A 213 -5.21 0.36 23.04
CA ILE A 213 -6.31 -0.20 22.26
C ILE A 213 -6.25 -1.71 22.40
N GLU A 214 -7.36 -2.29 22.85
CA GLU A 214 -7.54 -3.74 22.97
C GLU A 214 -8.55 -4.19 21.91
N TYR A 215 -8.19 -5.24 21.17
CA TYR A 215 -9.08 -5.89 20.21
C TYR A 215 -9.58 -7.19 20.83
N TYR A 216 -10.87 -7.45 20.65
CA TYR A 216 -11.46 -8.73 21.04
C TYR A 216 -11.74 -9.52 19.76
N ASP A 217 -11.26 -10.76 19.71
CA ASP A 217 -11.61 -11.69 18.64
C ASP A 217 -13.12 -11.91 18.65
N CYS A 218 -13.73 -11.88 17.47
CA CYS A 218 -15.12 -12.25 17.24
C CYS A 218 -15.24 -13.64 16.61
#